data_AF-A0A0F9K011-F1
#
_entry.id   AF-A0A0F9K011-F1
#
_cell.length_a   1.000
_cell.length_b   1.000
_cell.length_c   1.000
_cell.angle_alpha   90.00
_cell.angle_beta   90.00
_cell.angle_gamma   90.00
#
_symmetry.space_group_name_H-M   'P 1'
#
loop_
_entity.id
_entity.type
_entity.pdbx_description
1 polymer ?
#
loop_
_entity_poly.entity_id
_entity_poly.type
_entity_poly.pdbx_seq_one_letter_code
_entity_poly.pdbx_strand_id
1 'polypeptide(L)'
;MGKPTGFLEFERQSPERRPVDERLRDWLQVYDEFPVDDLKKQAGRCMDCGIPFCHNGCPLGNIIPDWNDLVYRDRWHDAIERLHATNNFPEFTSRLCPALCEAACVLGINDDP
;
A
#
# COMPACT_ATOMS: atom_id res chain seq x y z
N MET A 1 11.90 -8.23 5.76
CA MET A 1 11.16 -7.05 5.30
C MET A 1 10.00 -6.75 6.25
N GLY A 2 9.57 -5.49 6.38
CA GLY A 2 8.50 -5.07 7.28
C GLY A 2 8.77 -5.42 8.75
N LYS A 3 7.70 -5.58 9.53
CA LYS A 3 7.75 -6.17 10.86
C LYS A 3 7.43 -7.67 10.73
N PRO A 4 8.29 -8.60 11.19
CA PRO A 4 8.06 -10.04 11.01
C PRO A 4 6.70 -10.55 11.51
N THR A 5 6.13 -9.91 12.52
CA THR A 5 4.81 -10.23 13.09
C THR A 5 3.76 -9.16 12.80
N GLY A 6 4.05 -8.17 11.93
CA GLY A 6 3.20 -7.01 11.71
C GLY A 6 1.79 -7.37 11.21
N PHE A 7 1.68 -8.42 10.38
CA PHE A 7 0.38 -8.92 9.90
C PHE A 7 -0.49 -9.54 10.99
N LEU A 8 0.08 -9.94 12.13
CA LEU A 8 -0.67 -10.46 13.29
C LEU A 8 -1.05 -9.35 14.27
N GLU A 9 -0.36 -8.22 14.23
CA GLU A 9 -0.49 -7.15 15.22
C GLU A 9 -1.26 -5.93 14.71
N PHE A 10 -1.28 -5.72 13.39
CA PHE A 10 -1.94 -4.58 12.77
C PHE A 10 -3.04 -5.04 11.83
N GLU A 11 -4.27 -4.61 12.11
CA GLU A 11 -5.41 -4.79 11.23
C GLU A 11 -5.27 -3.92 9.97
N ARG A 12 -5.88 -4.34 8.86
CA ARG A 12 -5.91 -3.56 7.63
C ARG A 12 -6.70 -2.29 7.86
N GLN A 13 -6.11 -1.16 7.47
CA GLN A 13 -6.76 0.15 7.53
C GLN A 13 -6.64 0.85 6.18
N SER A 14 -7.66 1.61 5.84
CA SER A 14 -7.70 2.43 4.62
C SER A 14 -7.98 3.88 5.00
N PRO A 15 -7.59 4.84 4.16
CA PRO A 15 -7.90 6.24 4.40
C PRO A 15 -9.41 6.45 4.53
N GLU A 16 -9.81 7.33 5.46
CA GLU A 16 -11.21 7.68 5.63
C GLU A 16 -11.73 8.46 4.42
N ARG A 17 -13.05 8.42 4.23
CA ARG A 17 -13.72 9.19 3.19
C ARG A 17 -14.33 10.42 3.81
N ARG A 18 -14.18 11.55 3.13
CA ARG A 18 -14.87 12.79 3.48
C ARG A 18 -16.38 12.57 3.60
N PRO A 19 -17.07 13.28 4.51
CA PRO A 19 -18.52 13.19 4.67
C PRO A 19 -19.27 13.39 3.35
N VAL A 20 -20.37 12.65 3.19
CA VAL A 20 -21.15 12.65 1.94
C VAL A 20 -21.71 14.03 1.62
N ASP A 21 -22.20 14.74 2.63
CA ASP A 21 -22.80 16.07 2.50
C ASP A 21 -21.79 17.15 2.10
N GLU A 22 -20.51 16.97 2.41
CA GLU A 22 -19.43 17.83 1.95
C GLU A 22 -19.04 17.52 0.49
N ARG A 23 -18.75 16.25 0.17
CA ARG A 23 -18.26 15.85 -1.16
C ARG A 23 -19.30 15.94 -2.28
N LEU A 24 -20.56 16.22 -1.95
CA LEU A 24 -21.60 16.58 -2.93
C LEU A 24 -21.52 18.05 -3.37
N ARG A 25 -20.73 18.89 -2.68
CA ARG A 25 -20.66 20.34 -2.90
C ARG A 25 -19.38 20.78 -3.63
N ASP A 26 -18.43 19.88 -3.84
CA ASP A 26 -17.16 20.15 -4.50
C ASP A 26 -16.68 18.95 -5.35
N TRP A 27 -15.57 19.14 -6.05
CA TRP A 27 -14.92 18.11 -6.88
C TRP A 27 -13.52 17.75 -6.33
N LEU A 28 -13.31 17.95 -5.03
CA LEU A 28 -12.04 17.66 -4.39
C LEU A 28 -11.91 16.15 -4.13
N GLN A 29 -10.73 15.73 -3.67
CA GLN A 29 -10.44 14.34 -3.38
C GLN A 29 -11.41 13.79 -2.31
N VAL A 30 -11.89 12.56 -2.53
CA VAL A 30 -12.88 11.90 -1.65
C VAL A 30 -12.25 11.32 -0.38
N TYR A 31 -11.00 10.87 -0.47
CA TYR A 31 -10.27 10.30 0.65
C TYR A 31 -9.48 11.38 1.38
N ASP A 32 -9.47 11.30 2.70
CA ASP A 32 -8.61 12.12 3.55
C ASP A 32 -7.16 11.63 3.51
N GLU A 33 -6.24 12.48 3.97
CA GLU A 33 -4.83 12.11 4.09
C GLU A 33 -4.67 10.99 5.13
N PHE A 34 -3.91 9.96 4.76
CA PHE A 34 -3.70 8.83 5.65
C PHE A 34 -2.51 9.12 6.58
N PRO A 35 -2.67 9.08 7.91
CA PRO A 35 -1.60 9.44 8.83
C PRO A 35 -0.33 8.61 8.59
N VAL A 36 0.82 9.29 8.61
CA VAL A 36 2.13 8.69 8.33
C VAL A 36 2.43 7.51 9.26
N ASP A 37 2.09 7.63 10.55
CA ASP A 37 2.31 6.55 11.52
C ASP A 37 1.46 5.30 11.20
N ASP A 38 0.24 5.48 10.70
CA ASP A 38 -0.62 4.37 10.31
C ASP A 38 -0.16 3.76 8.98
N LEU A 39 0.27 4.59 8.00
CA LEU A 39 0.93 4.12 6.79
C LEU A 39 2.14 3.22 7.09
N LYS A 40 2.97 3.61 8.07
CA LYS A 40 4.13 2.81 8.50
C LYS A 40 3.67 1.47 9.10
N LYS A 41 2.62 1.44 9.91
CA LYS A 41 2.04 0.18 10.42
C LYS A 41 1.52 -0.69 9.28
N GLN A 42 0.77 -0.12 8.33
CA GLN A 42 0.24 -0.85 7.18
C GLN A 42 1.35 -1.43 6.29
N ALA A 43 2.42 -0.66 6.02
CA ALA A 43 3.59 -1.16 5.32
C ALA A 43 4.31 -2.29 6.08
N GLY A 44 4.28 -2.23 7.42
CA GLY A 44 4.80 -3.25 8.32
C GLY A 44 4.03 -4.59 8.29
N ARG A 45 2.81 -4.64 7.72
CA ARG A 45 2.02 -5.88 7.57
C ARG A 45 2.58 -6.83 6.50
N CYS A 46 3.48 -6.39 5.63
CA CYS A 46 4.06 -7.25 4.61
C CYS A 46 4.78 -8.46 5.24
N MET A 47 4.40 -9.69 4.85
CA MET A 47 4.88 -10.93 5.48
C MET A 47 6.29 -11.38 5.04
N ASP A 48 6.92 -10.71 4.07
CA ASP A 48 8.18 -11.18 3.47
C ASP A 48 8.10 -12.63 2.96
N CYS A 49 7.12 -12.90 2.08
CA CYS A 49 6.64 -14.24 1.71
C CYS A 49 7.67 -15.19 1.04
N GLY A 50 8.91 -14.76 0.80
CA GLY A 50 9.91 -15.46 0.00
C GLY A 50 9.61 -15.49 -1.50
N ILE A 51 8.38 -15.87 -1.89
CA ILE A 51 7.86 -15.76 -3.26
C ILE A 51 6.78 -14.66 -3.29
N PRO A 52 7.11 -13.45 -3.76
CA PRO A 52 6.19 -12.32 -3.74
C PRO A 52 5.19 -12.39 -4.90
N PHE A 53 4.07 -13.08 -4.70
CA PHE A 53 2.99 -13.19 -5.71
C PHE A 53 2.41 -11.83 -6.13
N CYS A 54 2.44 -10.84 -5.23
CA CYS A 54 2.04 -9.48 -5.51
C CYS A 54 2.85 -8.82 -6.66
N HIS A 55 4.12 -9.22 -6.88
CA HIS A 55 4.91 -8.76 -8.04
C HIS A 55 4.28 -9.21 -9.35
N ASN A 56 3.87 -10.47 -9.42
CA ASN A 56 3.24 -11.06 -10.61
C ASN A 56 1.80 -10.55 -10.78
N GLY A 57 1.11 -10.25 -9.68
CA GLY A 57 -0.22 -9.64 -9.71
C GLY A 57 -0.21 -8.19 -10.20
N CYS A 58 0.94 -7.51 -10.14
CA CYS A 58 1.08 -6.16 -10.67
C CYS A 58 1.50 -6.20 -12.15
N PRO A 59 0.71 -5.64 -13.09
CA PRO A 59 1.07 -5.62 -14.51
C PRO A 59 2.36 -4.83 -14.81
N LEU A 60 2.77 -3.93 -13.92
CA LEU A 60 4.01 -3.16 -14.02
C LEU A 60 5.23 -3.92 -13.47
N GLY A 61 5.04 -5.10 -12.88
CA GLY A 61 6.10 -5.85 -12.23
C GLY A 61 6.69 -5.11 -11.03
N ASN A 62 5.87 -4.30 -10.34
CA ASN A 62 6.37 -3.49 -9.25
C ASN A 62 6.87 -4.34 -8.08
N ILE A 63 7.91 -3.83 -7.41
CA ILE A 63 8.67 -4.56 -6.38
C ILE A 63 8.21 -4.15 -4.98
N ILE A 64 6.97 -4.54 -4.66
CA ILE A 64 6.15 -4.03 -3.55
C ILE A 64 6.75 -4.20 -2.14
N PRO A 65 7.27 -5.38 -1.77
CA PRO A 65 7.85 -5.61 -0.46
C PRO A 65 9.01 -4.64 -0.15
N ASP A 66 9.81 -4.27 -1.15
CA ASP A 66 10.99 -3.42 -0.95
C ASP A 66 10.58 -2.01 -0.47
N TRP A 67 9.64 -1.34 -1.14
CA TRP A 67 9.24 -0.01 -0.68
C TRP A 67 8.36 -0.06 0.57
N ASN A 68 7.60 -1.13 0.81
CA ASN A 68 6.87 -1.31 2.08
C ASN A 68 7.86 -1.42 3.25
N ASP A 69 8.93 -2.17 3.07
CA ASP A 69 10.01 -2.31 4.04
C ASP A 69 10.73 -0.98 4.30
N LEU A 70 10.98 -0.20 3.25
CA LEU A 70 11.58 1.14 3.36
C LEU A 70 10.64 2.13 4.06
N VAL A 71 9.34 2.13 3.74
CA VAL A 71 8.32 2.95 4.42
C VAL A 71 8.26 2.60 5.90
N TYR A 72 8.18 1.31 6.24
CA TYR A 72 8.17 0.87 7.64
C TYR A 72 9.40 1.38 8.43
N ARG A 73 10.57 1.46 7.78
CA ARG A 73 11.81 2.00 8.36
C ARG A 73 11.99 3.51 8.22
N ASP A 74 10.95 4.24 7.84
CA ASP A 74 10.98 5.70 7.69
C ASP A 74 11.93 6.21 6.58
N ARG A 75 12.26 5.35 5.61
CA ARG A 75 13.14 5.66 4.47
C ARG A 75 12.34 6.09 3.24
N TRP A 76 11.56 7.15 3.38
CA TRP A 76 10.60 7.62 2.37
C TRP A 76 11.22 7.93 1.01
N HIS A 77 12.39 8.56 1.00
CA HIS A 77 13.09 8.92 -0.24
C HIS A 77 13.50 7.66 -1.04
N ASP A 78 14.08 6.68 -0.36
CA ASP A 78 14.46 5.42 -1.00
C ASP A 78 13.23 4.62 -1.45
N ALA A 79 12.14 4.68 -0.68
CA ALA A 79 10.88 4.02 -1.02
C ALA A 79 10.30 4.56 -2.33
N ILE A 80 10.30 5.89 -2.52
CA ILE A 80 9.77 6.50 -3.75
C ILE A 80 10.69 6.25 -4.96
N GLU A 81 12.02 6.28 -4.78
CA GLU A 81 12.96 5.86 -5.83
C GLU A 81 12.70 4.40 -6.25
N ARG A 82 12.48 3.52 -5.26
CA ARG A 82 12.21 2.11 -5.50
C ARG A 82 10.91 1.87 -6.27
N LEU A 83 9.86 2.62 -5.93
CA LEU A 83 8.56 2.57 -6.62
C LEU A 83 8.69 3.10 -8.05
N HIS A 84 9.42 4.20 -8.25
CA HIS A 84 9.66 4.76 -9.58
C HIS A 84 10.54 3.92 -10.48
N ALA A 85 11.31 2.97 -9.94
CA ALA A 85 12.11 2.05 -10.74
C ALA A 85 11.26 1.23 -11.74
N THR A 86 9.97 1.03 -11.46
CA THR A 86 9.04 0.25 -12.31
C THR A 86 7.77 1.02 -12.67
N ASN A 87 7.45 2.12 -11.98
CA ASN A 87 6.23 2.88 -12.18
C ASN A 87 6.49 4.37 -12.42
N ASN A 88 6.21 4.84 -13.63
CA ASN A 88 6.42 6.24 -13.98
C ASN A 88 5.37 7.18 -13.35
N PHE A 89 4.21 6.66 -12.92
CA PHE A 89 3.06 7.44 -12.47
C PHE A 89 2.39 6.81 -11.21
N PRO A 90 3.14 6.64 -10.11
CA PRO A 90 2.62 6.08 -8.86
C PRO A 90 1.44 6.86 -8.28
N GLU A 91 1.41 8.18 -8.46
CA GLU A 91 0.34 9.07 -8.01
C GLU A 91 -1.01 8.83 -8.73
N PHE A 92 -0.97 8.35 -9.97
CA PHE A 92 -2.17 8.00 -10.74
C PHE A 92 -2.58 6.55 -10.49
N THR A 93 -1.61 5.64 -10.61
CA THR A 93 -1.85 4.20 -10.44
C THR A 93 -2.30 3.86 -9.02
N SER A 94 -1.77 4.50 -7.97
CA SER A 94 -2.24 4.30 -6.59
C SER A 94 -3.70 4.70 -6.35
N ARG A 95 -4.27 5.56 -7.21
CA ARG A 95 -5.65 6.05 -7.08
C ARG A 95 -6.65 5.30 -7.95
N LEU A 96 -6.24 4.88 -9.14
CA LEU A 96 -7.13 4.32 -10.16
C LEU A 96 -6.98 2.82 -10.36
N CYS A 97 -5.86 2.23 -9.95
CA CYS A 97 -5.64 0.80 -10.10
C CYS A 97 -6.69 0.03 -9.29
N PRO A 98 -7.29 -1.03 -9.84
CA PRO A 98 -8.18 -1.93 -9.08
C PRO A 98 -7.42 -2.84 -8.09
N ALA A 99 -6.18 -2.51 -7.74
CA ALA A 99 -5.32 -3.21 -6.79
C ALA A 99 -5.17 -4.72 -7.03
N LEU A 100 -4.87 -5.13 -8.27
CA LEU A 100 -4.64 -6.55 -8.62
C LEU A 100 -3.54 -7.23 -7.78
N CYS A 101 -2.56 -6.46 -7.32
CA CYS A 101 -1.52 -6.93 -6.41
C CYS A 101 -2.04 -7.28 -5.01
N GLU A 102 -3.11 -6.63 -4.52
CA GLU A 102 -3.76 -6.99 -3.26
C GLU A 102 -4.49 -8.33 -3.41
N ALA A 103 -5.18 -8.55 -4.53
CA ALA A 103 -5.81 -9.83 -4.84
C ALA A 103 -4.81 -11.00 -4.97
N ALA A 104 -3.55 -10.70 -5.32
CA ALA A 104 -2.46 -11.68 -5.39
C ALA A 104 -1.63 -11.77 -4.08
N CYS A 105 -1.97 -11.00 -3.04
CA CYS A 105 -1.24 -11.03 -1.77
C CYS A 105 -1.43 -12.36 -1.06
N VAL A 106 -0.33 -12.95 -0.56
CA VAL A 106 -0.37 -14.23 0.18
C VAL A 106 -1.18 -14.09 1.48
N LEU A 107 -1.12 -12.93 2.13
CA LEU A 107 -1.91 -12.68 3.35
C LEU A 107 -3.42 -12.74 3.04
N GLY A 108 -3.79 -12.27 1.84
CA GLY A 108 -5.13 -12.34 1.24
C GLY A 108 -5.77 -13.74 1.18
N ILE A 109 -4.99 -14.81 1.39
CA ILE A 109 -5.52 -16.18 1.46
C ILE A 109 -6.24 -16.43 2.80
N ASN A 110 -5.75 -15.85 3.89
CA ASN A 110 -6.21 -16.14 5.25
C ASN A 110 -6.82 -14.93 5.95
N ASP A 111 -6.49 -13.72 5.51
CA ASP A 111 -6.89 -12.46 6.13
C ASP A 111 -6.93 -11.33 5.10
N ASP A 112 -7.23 -10.12 5.52
CA ASP A 112 -7.17 -8.93 4.69
C ASP A 112 -5.73 -8.67 4.16
N PRO A 113 -5.55 -8.47 2.85
CA PRO A 113 -4.23 -8.39 2.21
C PRO A 113 -3.37 -7.19 2.63
#